data_AF-A0A1Q7R0P1-F1
#
_entry.id   AF-A0A1Q7R0P1-F1
#
_cell.length_a   1.000
_cell.length_b   1.000
_cell.length_c   1.000
_cell.angle_alpha   90.00
_cell.angle_beta   90.00
_cell.angle_gamma   90.00
#
_symmetry.space_group_name_H-M   'P 1'
#
loop_
_entity.id
_entity.type
_entity.pdbx_description
1 polymer ?
#
loop_
_entity_poly.entity_id
_entity_poly.type
_entity_poly.pdbx_seq_one_letter_code
_entity_poly.pdbx_strand_id
1 'polypeptide(L)'
;LGTLASFEATVKRSYLSAHSKAKEAKSLHQQVLKLDPTFDDARLTIGTYDYVVGVIPGLVRFVVGVFGVRGAGKEAGIQQLELAAAKGKSGSTDAKMVLLVVYNREKKYDDSLRLINELHAKYPRNFLFELAKASIYGKMKDWDNAIQVYEQILAKVQAKKDGYERLRIARVYYRLADSYIQREQFEKAVEEFSHVVASKDATPNEKANAYLWMGKIFDSKQERSKAVQQYNLVLGLDCDPDLKAEAEKYKRTPFIS
;
A
#
# COMPACT_ATOMS: atom_id res chain seq x y z
N LEU A 1 31.02 7.98 11.17
CA LEU A 1 31.14 6.53 11.51
C LEU A 1 30.49 6.16 12.85
N GLY A 2 30.58 6.99 13.91
CA GLY A 2 29.94 6.68 15.21
C GLY A 2 28.41 6.76 15.28
N THR A 3 27.75 7.52 14.40
CA THR A 3 26.28 7.67 14.40
C THR A 3 25.55 6.47 13.80
N LEU A 4 26.08 5.88 12.71
CA LEU A 4 25.52 4.69 12.08
C LEU A 4 25.68 3.44 12.96
N ALA A 5 26.83 3.28 13.62
CA ALA A 5 27.08 2.18 14.55
C ALA A 5 26.21 2.28 15.82
N SER A 6 25.98 3.49 16.33
CA SER A 6 25.09 3.72 17.48
C SER A 6 23.61 3.54 17.11
N PHE A 7 23.21 3.95 15.90
CA PHE A 7 21.90 3.67 15.33
C PHE A 7 21.70 2.18 15.14
N GLU A 8 22.65 1.47 14.51
CA GLU A 8 22.62 0.03 14.36
C GLU A 8 22.58 -0.70 15.70
N ALA A 9 23.32 -0.28 16.71
CA ALA A 9 23.31 -0.91 18.03
C ALA A 9 21.97 -0.72 18.74
N THR A 10 21.39 0.48 18.67
CA THR A 10 20.07 0.79 19.25
C THR A 10 18.96 0.03 18.52
N VAL A 11 19.03 -0.01 17.20
CA VAL A 11 18.09 -0.72 16.33
C VAL A 11 18.22 -2.24 16.53
N LYS A 12 19.43 -2.80 16.57
CA LYS A 12 19.69 -4.22 16.89
C LYS A 12 19.18 -4.59 18.29
N ARG A 13 19.42 -3.76 19.31
CA ARG A 13 18.91 -3.98 20.69
C ARG A 13 17.39 -3.91 20.76
N SER A 14 16.79 -2.95 20.04
CA SER A 14 15.33 -2.83 19.91
C SER A 14 14.74 -4.05 19.21
N TYR A 15 15.31 -4.50 18.10
CA TYR A 15 14.88 -5.70 17.39
C TYR A 15 15.02 -6.98 18.22
N LEU A 16 16.10 -7.13 18.99
CA LEU A 16 16.31 -8.28 19.87
C LEU A 16 15.31 -8.28 21.05
N SER A 17 15.04 -7.13 21.66
CA SER A 17 14.05 -7.02 22.74
C SER A 17 12.61 -7.22 22.24
N ALA A 18 12.28 -6.68 21.06
CA ALA A 18 10.99 -6.91 20.39
C ALA A 18 10.82 -8.39 20.02
N HIS A 19 11.88 -9.05 19.56
CA HIS A 19 11.87 -10.48 19.29
C HIS A 19 11.59 -11.31 20.55
N SER A 20 12.27 -11.01 21.67
CA SER A 20 12.08 -11.76 22.93
C SER A 20 10.62 -11.73 23.38
N LYS A 21 10.01 -10.55 23.40
CA LYS A 21 8.59 -10.37 23.75
C LYS A 21 7.66 -11.08 22.77
N ALA A 22 7.94 -11.00 21.46
CA ALA A 22 7.13 -11.69 20.45
C ALA A 22 7.22 -13.22 20.58
N LYS A 23 8.40 -13.74 20.92
CA LYS A 23 8.63 -15.18 21.16
C LYS A 23 7.91 -15.65 22.42
N GLU A 24 7.98 -14.88 23.49
CA GLU A 24 7.26 -15.12 24.74
C GLU A 24 5.75 -15.14 24.49
N ALA A 25 5.22 -14.11 23.80
CA ALA A 25 3.82 -14.04 23.44
C ALA A 25 3.38 -15.26 22.62
N LYS A 26 4.17 -15.70 21.63
CA LYS A 26 3.91 -16.94 20.90
C LYS A 26 3.85 -18.16 21.84
N SER A 27 4.83 -18.30 22.74
CA SER A 27 4.88 -19.43 23.70
C SER A 27 3.64 -19.47 24.60
N LEU A 28 3.22 -18.31 25.12
CA LEU A 28 2.01 -18.19 25.95
C LEU A 28 0.76 -18.58 25.16
N HIS A 29 0.59 -18.07 23.93
CA HIS A 29 -0.55 -18.43 23.09
C HIS A 29 -0.54 -19.91 22.66
N GLN A 30 0.64 -20.53 22.51
CA GLN A 30 0.75 -21.97 22.31
C GLN A 30 0.30 -22.76 23.55
N GLN A 31 0.58 -22.27 24.76
CA GLN A 31 0.09 -22.88 26.00
C GLN A 31 -1.42 -22.73 26.13
N VAL A 32 -1.98 -21.57 25.77
CA VAL A 32 -3.43 -21.36 25.73
C VAL A 32 -4.10 -22.41 24.82
N LEU A 33 -3.57 -22.65 23.61
CA LEU A 33 -4.13 -23.68 22.72
C LEU A 33 -3.96 -25.13 23.22
N LYS A 34 -3.01 -25.40 24.11
CA LYS A 34 -2.91 -26.72 24.76
C LYS A 34 -3.99 -26.91 25.83
N LEU A 35 -4.35 -25.83 26.52
CA LEU A 35 -5.38 -25.83 27.56
C LEU A 35 -6.79 -25.76 26.96
N ASP A 36 -6.98 -24.93 25.94
CA ASP A 36 -8.21 -24.78 25.17
C ASP A 36 -7.89 -24.79 23.66
N PRO A 37 -7.97 -25.97 23.02
CA PRO A 37 -7.74 -26.11 21.58
C PRO A 37 -8.71 -25.32 20.69
N THR A 38 -9.84 -24.85 21.24
CA THR A 38 -10.88 -24.11 20.52
C THR A 38 -10.69 -22.60 20.58
N PHE A 39 -9.70 -22.10 21.33
CA PHE A 39 -9.38 -20.68 21.42
C PHE A 39 -8.58 -20.19 20.21
N ASP A 40 -9.20 -20.19 19.03
CA ASP A 40 -8.54 -19.86 17.75
C ASP A 40 -7.97 -18.43 17.68
N ASP A 41 -8.40 -17.51 18.56
CA ASP A 41 -7.83 -16.16 18.68
C ASP A 41 -6.31 -16.21 18.97
N ALA A 42 -5.83 -17.21 19.71
CA ALA A 42 -4.40 -17.38 19.99
C ALA A 42 -3.55 -17.64 18.73
N ARG A 43 -4.17 -18.15 17.66
CA ARG A 43 -3.48 -18.43 16.40
C ARG A 43 -3.05 -17.15 15.67
N LEU A 44 -3.66 -16.01 15.96
CA LEU A 44 -3.23 -14.71 15.42
C LEU A 44 -1.77 -14.42 15.74
N THR A 45 -1.40 -14.49 17.02
CA THR A 45 -0.03 -14.22 17.49
C THR A 45 0.94 -15.27 16.99
N ILE A 46 0.57 -16.55 17.06
CA ILE A 46 1.41 -17.67 16.61
C ILE A 46 1.70 -17.53 15.11
N GLY A 47 0.64 -17.35 14.31
CA GLY A 47 0.72 -17.27 12.86
C GLY A 47 1.50 -16.04 12.38
N THR A 48 1.29 -14.88 13.02
CA THR A 48 2.04 -13.66 12.72
C THR A 48 3.53 -13.86 12.97
N TYR A 49 3.91 -14.42 14.13
CA TYR A 49 5.30 -14.68 14.45
C TYR A 49 5.93 -15.68 13.46
N ASP A 50 5.24 -16.78 13.18
CA ASP A 50 5.75 -17.84 12.31
C ASP A 50 5.90 -17.37 10.86
N TYR A 51 4.98 -16.56 10.36
CA TYR A 51 5.11 -15.92 9.05
C TYR A 51 6.30 -14.97 9.00
N VAL A 52 6.42 -14.05 9.97
CA VAL A 52 7.49 -13.05 9.99
C VAL A 52 8.87 -13.71 10.04
N VAL A 53 9.07 -14.71 10.90
CA VAL A 53 10.33 -15.48 10.92
C VAL A 53 10.52 -16.28 9.63
N GLY A 54 9.44 -16.83 9.10
CA GLY A 54 9.42 -17.65 7.88
C GLY A 54 9.74 -16.91 6.58
N VAL A 55 9.64 -15.57 6.53
CA VAL A 55 10.02 -14.76 5.36
C VAL A 55 11.42 -14.14 5.45
N ILE A 56 12.14 -14.34 6.57
CA ILE A 56 13.52 -13.88 6.71
C ILE A 56 14.40 -14.63 5.68
N PRO A 57 15.23 -13.94 4.87
CA PRO A 57 16.14 -14.60 3.92
C PRO A 57 17.01 -15.66 4.58
N GLY A 58 17.29 -16.77 3.88
CA GLY A 58 17.90 -17.97 4.48
C GLY A 58 19.18 -17.72 5.27
N LEU A 59 20.11 -16.91 4.72
CA LEU A 59 21.35 -16.56 5.40
C LEU A 59 21.11 -15.78 6.69
N VAL A 60 20.21 -14.79 6.66
CA VAL A 60 19.86 -14.00 7.85
C VAL A 60 19.15 -14.88 8.88
N ARG A 61 18.25 -15.75 8.43
CA ARG A 61 17.52 -16.71 9.28
C ARG A 61 18.47 -17.67 10.00
N PHE A 62 19.50 -18.15 9.32
CA PHE A 62 20.54 -18.97 9.92
C PHE A 62 21.25 -18.24 11.06
N VAL A 63 21.70 -17.00 10.81
CA VAL A 63 22.40 -16.17 11.82
C VAL A 63 21.51 -15.90 13.03
N VAL A 64 20.27 -15.44 12.82
CA VAL A 64 19.36 -15.15 13.95
C VAL A 64 18.88 -16.43 14.66
N GLY A 65 18.89 -17.57 13.98
CA GLY A 65 18.56 -18.88 14.53
C GLY A 65 19.53 -19.33 15.62
N VAL A 66 20.80 -18.94 15.55
CA VAL A 66 21.81 -19.16 16.61
C VAL A 66 21.41 -18.43 17.91
N PHE A 67 20.73 -17.29 17.79
CA PHE A 67 20.20 -16.52 18.92
C PHE A 67 18.78 -16.95 19.35
N GLY A 68 18.31 -18.11 18.88
CA GLY A 68 17.05 -18.72 19.32
C GLY A 68 15.79 -18.20 18.63
N VAL A 69 15.93 -17.49 17.51
CA VAL A 69 14.82 -17.06 16.63
C VAL A 69 14.40 -18.23 15.74
N ARG A 70 13.29 -18.90 16.06
CA ARG A 70 12.77 -20.04 15.28
C ARG A 70 11.26 -19.97 15.13
N GLY A 71 10.78 -20.18 13.91
CA GLY A 71 9.35 -20.25 13.58
C GLY A 71 9.00 -21.58 12.91
N ALA A 72 7.71 -21.90 12.87
CA ALA A 72 7.17 -23.10 12.21
C ALA A 72 7.23 -23.02 10.67
N GLY A 73 7.52 -21.83 10.13
CA GLY A 73 7.62 -21.59 8.69
C GLY A 73 6.53 -20.65 8.18
N LYS A 74 6.74 -20.15 6.96
CA LYS A 74 5.87 -19.16 6.32
C LYS A 74 4.46 -19.71 6.11
N GLU A 75 4.36 -20.90 5.54
CA GLU A 75 3.11 -21.58 5.21
C GLU A 75 2.32 -21.95 6.46
N ALA A 76 3.01 -22.46 7.49
CA ALA A 76 2.41 -22.71 8.79
C ALA A 76 1.86 -21.42 9.42
N GLY A 77 2.61 -20.31 9.32
CA GLY A 77 2.16 -19.00 9.78
C GLY A 77 0.87 -18.54 9.09
N ILE A 78 0.80 -18.70 7.76
CA ILE A 78 -0.40 -18.38 6.96
C ILE A 78 -1.59 -19.24 7.41
N GLN A 79 -1.43 -20.55 7.57
CA GLN A 79 -2.51 -21.45 7.99
C GLN A 79 -3.06 -21.09 9.38
N GLN A 80 -2.19 -20.72 10.32
CA GLN A 80 -2.61 -20.27 11.65
C GLN A 80 -3.42 -18.97 11.57
N LEU A 81 -2.99 -18.02 10.73
CA LEU A 81 -3.72 -16.78 10.50
C LEU A 81 -5.07 -17.03 9.82
N GLU A 82 -5.15 -17.95 8.86
CA GLU A 82 -6.40 -18.36 8.20
C GLU A 82 -7.39 -18.98 9.20
N LEU A 83 -6.91 -19.84 10.10
CA LEU A 83 -7.73 -20.39 11.18
C LEU A 83 -8.23 -19.31 12.15
N ALA A 84 -7.36 -18.39 12.57
CA ALA A 84 -7.75 -17.25 13.40
C ALA A 84 -8.80 -16.37 12.71
N ALA A 85 -8.62 -16.09 11.42
CA ALA A 85 -9.54 -15.30 10.62
C ALA A 85 -10.91 -15.97 10.47
N ALA A 86 -10.95 -17.30 10.32
CA ALA A 86 -12.18 -18.05 10.11
C ALA A 86 -12.93 -18.39 11.41
N LYS A 87 -12.20 -18.71 12.50
CA LYS A 87 -12.77 -19.28 13.73
C LYS A 87 -12.55 -18.43 14.98
N GLY A 88 -11.69 -17.42 14.91
CA GLY A 88 -11.46 -16.49 16.01
C GLY A 88 -12.75 -15.78 16.41
N LYS A 89 -12.93 -15.56 17.71
CA LYS A 89 -14.11 -14.88 18.27
C LYS A 89 -13.91 -13.37 18.19
N SER A 90 -12.92 -12.86 18.91
CA SER A 90 -12.61 -11.43 18.95
C SER A 90 -11.49 -11.08 17.98
N GLY A 91 -10.54 -11.99 17.78
CA GLY A 91 -9.34 -11.78 16.95
C GLY A 91 -9.54 -12.01 15.45
N SER A 92 -10.72 -12.47 15.00
CA SER A 92 -10.96 -12.78 13.58
C SER A 92 -10.74 -11.57 12.67
N THR A 93 -11.19 -10.38 13.07
CA THR A 93 -11.01 -9.18 12.24
C THR A 93 -9.54 -8.79 12.14
N ASP A 94 -8.81 -8.82 13.26
CA ASP A 94 -7.38 -8.51 13.28
C ASP A 94 -6.57 -9.53 12.48
N ALA A 95 -6.93 -10.82 12.55
CA ALA A 95 -6.33 -11.85 11.74
C ALA A 95 -6.56 -11.63 10.23
N LYS A 96 -7.75 -11.21 9.82
CA LYS A 96 -8.03 -10.83 8.43
C LYS A 96 -7.18 -9.62 8.01
N MET A 97 -7.02 -8.61 8.87
CA MET A 97 -6.17 -7.46 8.59
C MET A 97 -4.71 -7.85 8.40
N VAL A 98 -4.18 -8.75 9.25
CA VAL A 98 -2.83 -9.31 9.08
C VAL A 98 -2.73 -10.13 7.79
N LEU A 99 -3.71 -10.98 7.50
CA LEU A 99 -3.77 -11.75 6.25
C LEU A 99 -3.78 -10.86 5.01
N LEU A 100 -4.45 -9.72 5.03
CA LEU A 100 -4.39 -8.78 3.89
C LEU A 100 -2.95 -8.33 3.60
N VAL A 101 -2.15 -8.06 4.63
CA VAL A 101 -0.73 -7.70 4.44
C VAL A 101 0.06 -8.89 3.91
N VAL A 102 -0.17 -10.07 4.49
CA VAL A 102 0.49 -11.33 4.12
C VAL A 102 0.18 -11.72 2.68
N TYR A 103 -1.08 -11.82 2.30
CA TYR A 103 -1.52 -12.17 0.96
C TYR A 103 -1.03 -11.16 -0.09
N ASN A 104 -1.04 -9.87 0.21
CA ASN A 104 -0.45 -8.87 -0.69
C ASN A 104 1.05 -9.07 -0.92
N ARG A 105 1.80 -9.46 0.12
CA ARG A 105 3.23 -9.75 0.01
C ARG A 105 3.50 -11.05 -0.76
N GLU A 106 2.67 -12.06 -0.53
CA GLU A 106 2.72 -13.34 -1.25
C GLU A 106 2.08 -13.29 -2.65
N LYS A 107 1.62 -12.11 -3.11
CA LYS A 107 0.92 -11.89 -4.38
C LYS A 107 -0.35 -12.75 -4.56
N LYS A 108 -0.96 -13.17 -3.44
CA LYS A 108 -2.27 -13.85 -3.40
C LYS A 108 -3.39 -12.82 -3.51
N TYR A 109 -3.48 -12.16 -4.66
CA TYR A 109 -4.36 -11.00 -4.82
C TYR A 109 -5.85 -11.34 -4.75
N ASP A 110 -6.27 -12.48 -5.31
CA ASP A 110 -7.66 -12.93 -5.21
C ASP A 110 -8.09 -13.17 -3.76
N ASP A 111 -7.21 -13.76 -2.95
CA ASP A 111 -7.47 -13.99 -1.52
C ASP A 111 -7.58 -12.66 -0.76
N SER A 112 -6.70 -11.69 -1.08
CA SER A 112 -6.81 -10.32 -0.55
C SER A 112 -8.12 -9.63 -0.94
N LEU A 113 -8.56 -9.77 -2.19
CA LEU A 113 -9.82 -9.16 -2.66
C LEU A 113 -11.03 -9.76 -1.95
N ARG A 114 -11.06 -11.08 -1.71
CA ARG A 114 -12.13 -11.72 -0.93
C ARG A 114 -12.21 -11.16 0.49
N LEU A 115 -11.06 -11.08 1.18
CA LEU A 115 -11.00 -10.52 2.53
C LEU A 115 -11.38 -9.03 2.58
N ILE A 116 -10.96 -8.24 1.60
CA ILE A 116 -11.34 -6.82 1.50
C ILE A 116 -12.85 -6.66 1.32
N ASN A 117 -13.48 -7.45 0.46
CA ASN A 117 -14.92 -7.37 0.25
C ASN A 117 -15.67 -7.73 1.53
N GLU A 118 -15.24 -8.76 2.26
CA GLU A 118 -15.83 -9.14 3.55
C GLU A 118 -15.67 -8.03 4.61
N LEU A 119 -14.45 -7.48 4.74
CA LEU A 119 -14.16 -6.42 5.70
C LEU A 119 -14.89 -5.11 5.36
N HIS A 120 -14.99 -4.76 4.07
CA HIS A 120 -15.73 -3.58 3.65
C HIS A 120 -17.22 -3.71 3.91
N ALA A 121 -17.81 -4.89 3.68
CA ALA A 121 -19.21 -5.15 4.01
C ALA A 121 -19.48 -4.97 5.53
N LYS A 122 -18.54 -5.39 6.38
CA LYS A 122 -18.64 -5.21 7.84
C LYS A 122 -18.38 -3.77 8.29
N TYR A 123 -17.50 -3.05 7.60
CA TYR A 123 -17.06 -1.70 7.93
C TYR A 123 -17.19 -0.74 6.73
N PRO A 124 -18.43 -0.42 6.29
CA PRO A 124 -18.67 0.31 5.04
C PRO A 124 -18.11 1.75 5.05
N ARG A 125 -17.93 2.34 6.23
CA ARG A 125 -17.36 3.68 6.41
C ARG A 125 -15.84 3.71 6.37
N ASN A 126 -15.19 2.54 6.31
CA ASN A 126 -13.73 2.44 6.24
C ASN A 126 -13.28 2.43 4.77
N PHE A 127 -13.07 3.62 4.22
CA PHE A 127 -12.61 3.84 2.85
C PHE A 127 -11.25 3.19 2.55
N LEU A 128 -10.46 2.82 3.57
CA LEU A 128 -9.16 2.17 3.37
C LEU A 128 -9.31 0.81 2.67
N PHE A 129 -10.44 0.13 2.84
CA PHE A 129 -10.69 -1.15 2.17
C PHE A 129 -10.89 -0.98 0.66
N GLU A 130 -11.63 0.03 0.22
CA GLU A 130 -11.78 0.30 -1.22
C GLU A 130 -10.50 0.84 -1.85
N LEU A 131 -9.73 1.68 -1.13
CA LEU A 131 -8.40 2.10 -1.59
C LEU A 131 -7.45 0.91 -1.74
N ALA A 132 -7.49 -0.04 -0.78
CA ALA A 132 -6.73 -1.27 -0.87
C ALA A 132 -7.19 -2.14 -2.06
N LYS A 133 -8.50 -2.22 -2.30
CA LYS A 133 -9.10 -2.94 -3.44
C LYS A 133 -8.56 -2.40 -4.77
N ALA A 134 -8.67 -1.10 -5.00
CA ALA A 134 -8.18 -0.46 -6.23
C ALA A 134 -6.66 -0.63 -6.40
N SER A 135 -5.90 -0.51 -5.30
CA SER A 135 -4.45 -0.76 -5.30
C SER A 135 -4.09 -2.20 -5.69
N ILE A 136 -4.87 -3.19 -5.26
CA ILE A 136 -4.65 -4.59 -5.64
C ILE A 136 -4.96 -4.82 -7.11
N TYR A 137 -6.06 -4.26 -7.63
CA TYR A 137 -6.34 -4.32 -9.06
C TYR A 137 -5.21 -3.70 -9.90
N GLY A 138 -4.66 -2.57 -9.46
CA GLY A 138 -3.47 -1.98 -10.09
C GLY A 138 -2.24 -2.91 -10.07
N LYS A 139 -2.00 -3.64 -8.96
CA LYS A 139 -0.92 -4.65 -8.89
C LYS A 139 -1.16 -5.85 -9.80
N MET A 140 -2.43 -6.20 -10.04
CA MET A 140 -2.84 -7.22 -11.01
C MET A 140 -2.80 -6.71 -12.46
N LYS A 141 -2.54 -5.42 -12.67
CA LYS A 141 -2.70 -4.71 -13.95
C LYS A 141 -4.13 -4.78 -14.51
N ASP A 142 -5.09 -5.01 -13.63
CA ASP A 142 -6.51 -4.97 -13.94
C ASP A 142 -7.01 -3.54 -13.78
N TRP A 143 -6.60 -2.70 -14.72
CA TRP A 143 -6.84 -1.25 -14.65
C TRP A 143 -8.31 -0.90 -14.78
N ASP A 144 -9.10 -1.72 -15.48
CA ASP A 144 -10.54 -1.48 -15.66
C ASP A 144 -11.26 -1.59 -14.30
N ASN A 145 -10.98 -2.62 -13.51
CA ASN A 145 -11.52 -2.72 -12.16
C ASN A 145 -10.93 -1.67 -11.20
N ALA A 146 -9.65 -1.29 -11.36
CA ALA A 146 -9.06 -0.22 -10.56
C ALA A 146 -9.77 1.13 -10.79
N ILE A 147 -10.00 1.49 -12.05
CA ILE A 147 -10.74 2.68 -12.48
C ILE A 147 -12.13 2.67 -11.85
N GLN A 148 -12.88 1.57 -12.02
CA GLN A 148 -14.24 1.46 -11.50
C GLN A 148 -14.30 1.70 -9.98
N VAL A 149 -13.36 1.15 -9.21
CA VAL A 149 -13.32 1.36 -7.76
C VAL A 149 -12.96 2.80 -7.41
N TYR A 150 -11.99 3.43 -8.09
CA TYR A 150 -11.66 4.83 -7.85
C TYR A 150 -12.82 5.78 -8.17
N GLU A 151 -13.53 5.56 -9.27
CA GLU A 151 -14.73 6.33 -9.62
C GLU A 151 -15.83 6.18 -8.57
N GLN A 152 -16.05 4.96 -8.05
CA GLN A 152 -17.01 4.73 -6.95
C GLN A 152 -16.62 5.48 -5.68
N ILE A 153 -15.33 5.53 -5.34
CA ILE A 153 -14.83 6.31 -4.20
C ILE A 153 -15.14 7.79 -4.42
N LEU A 154 -14.84 8.35 -5.60
CA LEU A 154 -15.10 9.76 -5.92
C LEU A 154 -16.59 10.09 -5.89
N ALA A 155 -17.46 9.21 -6.39
CA ALA A 155 -18.91 9.36 -6.31
C ALA A 155 -19.39 9.42 -4.85
N LYS A 156 -18.84 8.59 -3.96
CA LYS A 156 -19.15 8.63 -2.51
C LYS A 156 -18.67 9.94 -1.86
N VAL A 157 -17.51 10.45 -2.25
CA VAL A 157 -17.01 11.75 -1.77
C VAL A 157 -17.96 12.88 -2.19
N GLN A 158 -18.35 12.93 -3.47
CA GLN A 158 -19.27 13.94 -4.00
C GLN A 158 -20.64 13.88 -3.30
N ALA A 159 -21.15 12.67 -3.09
CA ALA A 159 -22.42 12.44 -2.40
C ALA A 159 -22.32 12.61 -0.87
N LYS A 160 -21.13 12.90 -0.30
CA LYS A 160 -20.86 12.97 1.15
C LYS A 160 -21.37 11.73 1.90
N LYS A 161 -21.17 10.56 1.28
CA LYS A 161 -21.65 9.28 1.78
C LYS A 161 -20.59 8.59 2.62
N ASP A 162 -21.02 7.89 3.66
CA ASP A 162 -20.21 6.98 4.48
C ASP A 162 -18.97 7.60 5.14
N GLY A 163 -18.85 8.94 5.16
CA GLY A 163 -17.71 9.65 5.72
C GLY A 163 -16.49 9.70 4.78
N TYR A 164 -16.69 9.64 3.46
CA TYR A 164 -15.61 9.64 2.46
C TYR A 164 -15.03 11.03 2.23
N GLU A 165 -15.72 12.10 2.60
CA GLU A 165 -15.26 13.49 2.51
C GLU A 165 -13.99 13.79 3.30
N ARG A 166 -13.60 12.92 4.25
CA ARG A 166 -12.35 13.03 5.03
C ARG A 166 -11.12 12.47 4.29
N LEU A 167 -11.30 11.90 3.11
CA LEU A 167 -10.24 11.26 2.34
C LEU A 167 -9.32 12.30 1.68
N ARG A 168 -8.03 11.98 1.57
CA ARG A 168 -7.08 12.78 0.77
C ARG A 168 -7.36 12.61 -0.74
N ILE A 169 -8.28 13.41 -1.28
CA ILE A 169 -8.86 13.20 -2.61
C ILE A 169 -7.85 13.37 -3.74
N ALA A 170 -6.84 14.24 -3.56
CA ALA A 170 -5.76 14.41 -4.54
C ALA A 170 -5.07 13.09 -4.88
N ARG A 171 -4.87 12.22 -3.87
CA ARG A 171 -4.22 10.92 -4.10
C ARG A 171 -5.11 9.95 -4.87
N VAL A 172 -6.43 10.05 -4.75
CA VAL A 172 -7.37 9.22 -5.52
C VAL A 172 -7.38 9.66 -6.97
N TYR A 173 -7.51 10.97 -7.23
CA TYR A 173 -7.41 11.52 -8.57
C TYR A 173 -6.10 11.14 -9.27
N TYR A 174 -4.96 11.25 -8.56
CA TYR A 174 -3.67 10.85 -9.12
C TYR A 174 -3.64 9.36 -9.53
N ARG A 175 -4.19 8.48 -8.69
CA ARG A 175 -4.18 7.02 -8.96
C ARG A 175 -5.17 6.62 -10.05
N LEU A 176 -6.29 7.34 -10.15
CA LEU A 176 -7.23 7.18 -11.24
C LEU A 176 -6.60 7.64 -12.57
N ALA A 177 -5.94 8.81 -12.58
CA ALA A 177 -5.19 9.32 -13.73
C ALA A 177 -4.11 8.33 -14.20
N ASP A 178 -3.32 7.78 -13.27
CA ASP A 178 -2.32 6.74 -13.56
C ASP A 178 -2.97 5.50 -14.19
N SER A 179 -4.11 5.04 -13.66
CA SER A 179 -4.86 3.90 -14.22
C SER A 179 -5.38 4.21 -15.64
N TYR A 180 -5.80 5.44 -15.91
CA TYR A 180 -6.18 5.89 -17.25
C TYR A 180 -5.01 5.94 -18.23
N ILE A 181 -3.81 6.35 -17.79
CA ILE A 181 -2.59 6.25 -18.61
C ILE A 181 -2.34 4.81 -19.03
N GLN A 182 -2.45 3.85 -18.10
CA GLN A 182 -2.23 2.42 -18.40
C GLN A 182 -3.25 1.85 -19.39
N ARG A 183 -4.38 2.53 -19.58
CA ARG A 183 -5.42 2.20 -20.56
C ARG A 183 -5.43 3.14 -21.78
N GLU A 184 -4.37 3.95 -21.93
CA GLU A 184 -4.22 4.92 -23.03
C GLU A 184 -5.39 5.92 -23.14
N GLN A 185 -6.16 6.11 -22.05
CA GLN A 185 -7.25 7.07 -21.95
C GLN A 185 -6.69 8.44 -21.52
N PHE A 186 -5.85 9.02 -22.38
CA PHE A 186 -5.04 10.18 -22.06
C PHE A 186 -5.86 11.44 -21.72
N GLU A 187 -6.99 11.65 -22.39
CA GLU A 187 -7.89 12.79 -22.12
C GLU A 187 -8.41 12.73 -20.69
N LYS A 188 -8.89 11.56 -20.25
CA LYS A 188 -9.35 11.35 -18.88
C LYS A 188 -8.21 11.48 -17.88
N ALA A 189 -7.02 10.95 -18.19
CA ALA A 189 -5.86 11.13 -17.32
C ALA A 189 -5.54 12.62 -17.09
N VAL A 190 -5.59 13.45 -18.13
CA VAL A 190 -5.38 14.90 -18.04
C VAL A 190 -6.47 15.58 -17.20
N GLU A 191 -7.73 15.19 -17.35
CA GLU A 191 -8.84 15.66 -16.52
C GLU A 191 -8.59 15.36 -15.03
N GLU A 192 -8.25 14.12 -14.70
CA GLU A 192 -7.99 13.70 -13.33
C GLU A 192 -6.75 14.37 -12.72
N PHE A 193 -5.67 14.54 -13.49
CA PHE A 193 -4.51 15.34 -13.02
C PHE A 193 -4.86 16.81 -12.79
N SER A 194 -5.79 17.37 -13.56
CA SER A 194 -6.28 18.74 -13.36
C SER A 194 -6.97 18.88 -11.99
N HIS A 195 -7.68 17.85 -11.54
CA HIS A 195 -8.22 17.79 -10.18
C HIS A 195 -7.12 17.70 -9.11
N VAL A 196 -6.02 16.99 -9.35
CA VAL A 196 -4.88 16.93 -8.41
C VAL A 196 -4.29 18.33 -8.19
N VAL A 197 -4.00 19.06 -9.25
CA VAL A 197 -3.35 20.39 -9.15
C VAL A 197 -4.27 21.45 -8.54
N ALA A 198 -5.58 21.33 -8.76
CA ALA A 198 -6.60 22.18 -8.15
C ALA A 198 -6.85 21.85 -6.67
N SER A 199 -6.46 20.65 -6.20
CA SER A 199 -6.75 20.23 -4.84
C SER A 199 -5.92 20.98 -3.79
N LYS A 200 -6.55 21.23 -2.63
CA LYS A 200 -5.92 21.90 -1.48
C LYS A 200 -5.06 20.96 -0.64
N ASP A 201 -5.35 19.65 -0.67
CA ASP A 201 -4.63 18.61 0.09
C ASP A 201 -3.46 17.98 -0.69
N ALA A 202 -3.23 18.41 -1.94
CA ALA A 202 -2.10 17.99 -2.76
C ALA A 202 -0.82 18.73 -2.35
N THR A 203 0.23 17.96 -2.08
CA THR A 203 1.59 18.47 -1.82
C THR A 203 2.20 19.09 -3.09
N PRO A 204 3.20 19.97 -2.99
CA PRO A 204 3.92 20.49 -4.16
C PRO A 204 4.46 19.37 -5.07
N ASN A 205 4.97 18.28 -4.50
CA ASN A 205 5.46 17.13 -5.26
C ASN A 205 4.32 16.38 -5.99
N GLU A 206 3.15 16.20 -5.38
CA GLU A 206 1.99 15.61 -6.07
C GLU A 206 1.52 16.49 -7.23
N LYS A 207 1.49 17.82 -7.05
CA LYS A 207 1.16 18.77 -8.13
C LYS A 207 2.19 18.77 -9.25
N ALA A 208 3.48 18.78 -8.90
CA ALA A 208 4.58 18.72 -9.85
C ALA A 208 4.52 17.45 -10.70
N ASN A 209 4.29 16.28 -10.09
CA ASN A 209 4.12 15.03 -10.83
C ASN A 209 2.91 15.06 -11.77
N ALA A 210 1.78 15.62 -11.33
CA ALA A 210 0.58 15.75 -12.16
C ALA A 210 0.84 16.64 -13.39
N TYR A 211 1.45 17.81 -13.22
CA TYR A 211 1.85 18.67 -14.33
C TYR A 211 2.85 17.99 -15.25
N LEU A 212 3.84 17.28 -14.71
CA LEU A 212 4.82 16.55 -15.51
C LEU A 212 4.16 15.50 -16.40
N TRP A 213 3.21 14.72 -15.86
CA TRP A 213 2.45 13.74 -16.64
C TRP A 213 1.55 14.39 -17.69
N MET A 214 0.84 15.47 -17.35
CA MET A 214 0.07 16.23 -18.34
C MET A 214 0.96 16.75 -19.47
N GLY A 215 2.17 17.22 -19.15
CA GLY A 215 3.17 17.65 -20.13
C GLY A 215 3.58 16.53 -21.08
N LYS A 216 3.91 15.35 -20.53
CA LYS A 216 4.27 14.16 -21.31
C LYS A 216 3.13 13.71 -22.23
N ILE A 217 1.90 13.74 -21.74
CA ILE A 217 0.69 13.42 -22.52
C ILE A 217 0.50 14.44 -23.66
N PHE A 218 0.67 15.75 -23.40
CA PHE A 218 0.55 16.74 -24.48
C PHE A 218 1.66 16.59 -25.53
N ASP A 219 2.90 16.28 -25.14
CA ASP A 219 3.98 16.02 -26.09
C ASP A 219 3.68 14.79 -26.97
N SER A 220 3.17 13.69 -26.39
CA SER A 220 2.82 12.49 -27.17
C SER A 220 1.71 12.73 -28.20
N LYS A 221 0.85 13.73 -27.95
CA LYS A 221 -0.20 14.20 -28.87
C LYS A 221 0.26 15.32 -29.80
N GLN A 222 1.56 15.63 -29.82
CA GLN A 222 2.15 16.73 -30.60
C GLN A 222 1.64 18.14 -30.21
N GLU A 223 1.02 18.27 -29.04
CA GLU A 223 0.50 19.53 -28.50
C GLU A 223 1.59 20.31 -27.73
N ARG A 224 2.72 20.57 -28.41
CA ARG A 224 3.97 21.05 -27.77
C ARG A 224 3.81 22.30 -26.92
N SER A 225 2.99 23.26 -27.36
CA SER A 225 2.76 24.50 -26.61
C SER A 225 2.14 24.22 -25.23
N LYS A 226 1.16 23.32 -25.16
CA LYS A 226 0.53 22.92 -23.90
C LYS A 226 1.50 22.13 -23.03
N ALA A 227 2.31 21.25 -23.63
CA ALA A 227 3.32 20.48 -22.90
C ALA A 227 4.33 21.39 -22.18
N VAL A 228 4.91 22.35 -22.92
CA VAL A 228 5.86 23.34 -22.38
C VAL A 228 5.22 24.18 -21.27
N GLN A 229 3.94 24.54 -21.40
CA GLN A 229 3.21 25.21 -20.33
C GLN A 229 3.19 24.37 -19.04
N GLN A 230 2.89 23.07 -19.13
CA GLN A 230 2.87 22.21 -17.94
C GLN A 230 4.26 22.07 -17.31
N TYR A 231 5.32 21.90 -18.11
CA TYR A 231 6.68 21.82 -17.58
C TYR A 231 7.09 23.12 -16.88
N ASN A 232 6.73 24.30 -17.41
CA ASN A 232 6.99 25.57 -16.74
C ASN A 232 6.26 25.67 -15.38
N LEU A 233 5.06 25.11 -15.25
CA LEU A 233 4.35 25.06 -13.97
C LEU A 233 5.12 24.23 -12.93
N VAL A 234 5.74 23.12 -13.32
CA VAL A 234 6.62 22.33 -12.43
C VAL A 234 7.80 23.17 -11.93
N LEU A 235 8.46 23.92 -12.82
CA LEU A 235 9.62 24.74 -12.48
C LEU A 235 9.30 25.87 -11.49
N GLY A 236 8.05 26.36 -11.50
CA GLY A 236 7.56 27.37 -10.56
C GLY A 236 7.17 26.85 -9.18
N LEU A 237 7.09 25.53 -8.97
CA LEU A 237 6.73 24.94 -7.68
C LEU A 237 7.94 24.79 -6.75
N ASP A 238 7.71 24.84 -5.44
CA ASP A 238 8.69 24.39 -4.44
C ASP A 238 8.61 22.87 -4.27
N CYS A 239 9.11 22.14 -5.26
CA CYS A 239 9.08 20.68 -5.33
C CYS A 239 10.50 20.08 -5.44
N ASP A 240 10.55 18.75 -5.37
CA ASP A 240 11.77 17.96 -5.51
C ASP A 240 12.61 18.42 -6.73
N PRO A 241 13.93 18.69 -6.55
CA PRO A 241 14.83 19.05 -7.63
C PRO A 241 14.84 18.06 -8.79
N ASP A 242 14.63 16.77 -8.55
CA ASP A 242 14.61 15.75 -9.61
C ASP A 242 13.42 15.96 -10.55
N LEU A 243 12.24 16.34 -10.02
CA LEU A 243 11.07 16.68 -10.82
C LEU A 243 11.30 17.93 -11.66
N LYS A 244 12.02 18.92 -11.12
CA LYS A 244 12.40 20.12 -11.87
C LYS A 244 13.39 19.81 -12.98
N ALA A 245 14.39 18.97 -12.70
CA ALA A 245 15.36 18.54 -13.69
C ALA A 245 14.70 17.79 -14.85
N GLU A 246 13.73 16.93 -14.54
CA GLU A 246 12.94 16.22 -15.54
C GLU A 246 12.05 17.17 -16.37
N ALA A 247 11.41 18.15 -15.74
CA ALA A 247 10.65 19.18 -16.44
C ALA A 247 11.54 20.07 -17.35
N GLU A 248 12.72 20.48 -16.89
CA GLU A 248 13.71 21.22 -17.71
C GLU A 248 14.14 20.40 -18.93
N LYS A 249 14.41 19.11 -18.74
CA LYS A 249 14.76 18.19 -19.83
C LYS A 249 13.65 18.16 -20.87
N TYR A 250 12.40 17.93 -20.47
CA TYR A 250 11.29 17.79 -21.42
C TYR A 250 10.81 19.11 -22.01
N LYS A 251 11.05 20.22 -21.33
CA LYS A 251 10.87 21.57 -21.88
C LYS A 251 11.83 21.85 -23.04
N ARG A 252 13.05 21.31 -23.03
CA ARG A 252 14.02 21.46 -24.14
C ARG A 252 13.76 20.45 -25.25
N THR A 253 13.55 19.19 -24.87
CA THR A 253 13.37 18.08 -25.81
C THR A 253 12.03 17.42 -25.56
N PRO A 254 11.09 17.38 -26.52
CA PRO A 254 9.78 16.76 -26.33
C PRO A 254 9.86 15.34 -25.79
N PHE A 255 8.93 14.98 -24.91
CA PHE A 255 8.73 13.59 -24.54
C PHE A 255 8.11 12.85 -25.74
N ILE A 256 8.86 11.92 -26.33
CA ILE A 256 8.40 11.09 -27.44
C ILE A 256 8.29 9.67 -26.89
N SER A 257 7.10 9.09 -26.99
CA SER A 257 6.82 7.69 -26.61
C SER A 257 7.36 6.71 -27.64
#